data_AF-A0A9E3VTA6-F1
#
_entry.id   AF-A0A9E3VTA6-F1
#
_cell.length_a   1.000
_cell.length_b   1.000
_cell.length_c   1.000
_cell.angle_alpha   90.00
_cell.angle_beta   90.00
_cell.angle_gamma   90.00
#
_symmetry.space_group_name_H-M   'P 1'
#
loop_
_entity.id
_entity.type
_entity.pdbx_description
1 polymer ?
#
loop_
_entity_poly.entity_id
_entity_poly.type
_entity_poly.pdbx_seq_one_letter_code
_entity_poly.pdbx_strand_id
1 'polypeptide(L)'
;KVFNVDEYCHMEGVVYRFMPVKAKEYYKNLGGVYSEGSYDLLVNKAVWGNLNDPTVTVDRESYRNSTMVKQSYMRLAQALINEGKADSAVVVLDKSMEFFPHEKITFDYYMLPWAEIYFEAGAREKAVEMIRTLSGRYLEDLAYYSNLPDKFAAYYDQNSQEALAVLQRLSQMASENGETELANELDEAFMQQMQLMGYR
;
A
#
# COMPACT_ATOMS: atom_id res chain seq x y z
N LYS A 1 26.31 22.19 7.85
CA LYS A 1 24.93 22.53 7.42
C LYS A 1 24.63 21.71 6.18
N VAL A 2 23.74 20.73 6.27
CA VAL A 2 23.18 20.10 5.06
C VAL A 2 22.19 21.12 4.50
N PHE A 3 22.34 21.49 3.23
CA PHE A 3 21.41 22.42 2.59
C PHE A 3 20.03 21.75 2.54
N ASN A 4 18.99 22.42 3.04
CA ASN A 4 17.62 21.92 3.12
C ASN A 4 16.98 21.97 1.71
N VAL A 5 17.51 21.13 0.81
CA VAL A 5 17.17 21.12 -0.62
C VAL A 5 16.00 20.21 -0.96
N ASP A 6 15.56 19.40 -0.01
CA ASP A 6 14.43 18.49 -0.14
C ASP A 6 13.13 19.21 -0.54
N GLU A 7 12.88 20.40 0.01
CA GLU A 7 11.71 21.23 -0.37
C GLU A 7 11.72 21.67 -1.86
N TYR A 8 12.86 21.54 -2.55
CA TYR A 8 13.04 21.83 -3.99
C TYR A 8 13.13 20.57 -4.86
N CYS A 9 13.09 19.38 -4.25
CA CYS A 9 13.02 18.10 -4.95
C CYS A 9 11.56 17.72 -5.15
N HIS A 10 11.16 17.51 -6.40
CA HIS A 10 9.79 17.13 -6.76
C HIS A 10 9.82 15.78 -7.45
N MET A 11 9.05 14.83 -6.93
CA MET A 11 8.85 13.56 -7.61
C MET A 11 8.15 13.81 -8.95
N GLU A 12 8.75 13.31 -10.03
CA GLU A 12 8.24 13.34 -11.39
C GLU A 12 8.32 11.90 -11.93
N GLY A 13 7.22 11.17 -11.82
CA GLY A 13 7.19 9.73 -12.07
C GLY A 13 7.82 8.95 -10.91
N VAL A 14 8.93 8.25 -11.17
CA VAL A 14 9.69 7.48 -10.16
C VAL A 14 11.02 8.13 -9.77
N VAL A 15 11.32 9.30 -10.33
CA VAL A 15 12.56 10.05 -10.07
C VAL A 15 12.24 11.41 -9.45
N TYR A 16 13.25 12.05 -8.85
CA TYR A 16 13.10 13.40 -8.31
C TYR A 16 13.80 14.41 -9.20
N ARG A 17 13.06 15.44 -9.59
CA ARG A 17 13.57 16.61 -10.31
C ARG A 17 13.83 17.74 -9.34
N PHE A 18 15.03 18.29 -9.38
CA PHE A 18 15.38 19.50 -8.64
C PHE A 18 14.86 20.73 -9.39
N MET A 19 14.01 21.54 -8.75
CA MET A 19 13.43 22.74 -9.34
C MET A 19 13.64 23.95 -8.41
N PRO A 20 13.91 25.16 -8.92
CA PRO A 20 14.08 26.36 -8.11
C PRO A 20 12.72 26.91 -7.58
N VAL A 21 11.81 26.02 -7.23
CA VAL A 21 10.47 26.31 -6.71
C VAL A 21 10.21 25.33 -5.56
N LYS A 22 9.67 25.84 -4.45
CA LYS A 22 9.30 24.99 -3.31
C LYS A 22 8.07 24.16 -3.63
N ALA A 23 8.06 22.90 -3.21
CA ALA A 23 6.85 22.11 -3.25
C ALA A 23 5.79 22.66 -2.29
N LYS A 24 4.52 22.66 -2.73
CA LYS A 24 3.38 23.09 -1.88
C LYS A 24 3.27 22.21 -0.64
N GLU A 25 3.44 20.91 -0.84
CA GLU A 25 3.53 19.90 0.19
C GLU A 25 4.79 19.07 -0.03
N TYR A 26 5.49 18.76 1.04
CA TYR A 26 6.70 17.95 0.97
C TYR A 26 6.88 17.12 2.24
N TYR A 27 7.48 15.96 2.08
CA TYR A 27 7.97 15.18 3.19
C TYR A 27 9.45 15.48 3.38
N LYS A 28 9.83 15.79 4.62
CA LYS A 28 11.23 16.05 4.95
C LYS A 28 12.11 14.85 4.53
N ASN A 29 13.25 15.13 3.91
CA ASN A 29 14.18 14.16 3.30
C ASN A 29 13.70 13.43 2.03
N LEU A 30 12.43 13.58 1.61
CA LEU A 30 11.93 12.99 0.37
C LEU A 30 11.64 14.07 -0.68
N GLY A 31 11.06 15.19 -0.26
CA GLY A 31 10.61 16.27 -1.13
C GLY A 31 9.11 16.18 -1.46
N GLY A 32 8.69 16.97 -2.44
CA GLY A 32 7.31 17.07 -2.89
C GLY A 32 6.97 16.16 -4.06
N VAL A 33 5.81 16.41 -4.66
CA VAL A 33 5.32 15.72 -5.86
C VAL A 33 4.95 16.75 -6.91
N TYR A 34 5.51 16.63 -8.11
CA TYR A 34 5.01 17.33 -9.29
C TYR A 34 3.88 16.49 -9.90
N SER A 35 2.65 16.77 -9.48
CA SER A 35 1.47 15.95 -9.76
C SER A 35 1.16 15.83 -11.25
N GLU A 36 1.18 16.94 -11.99
CA GLU A 36 0.89 16.97 -13.43
C GLU A 36 1.87 16.12 -14.24
N GLY A 37 3.18 16.34 -14.08
CA GLY A 37 4.20 15.56 -14.79
C GLY A 37 4.22 14.10 -14.34
N SER A 38 4.03 13.83 -13.05
CA SER A 38 3.95 12.45 -12.54
C SER A 38 2.73 11.71 -13.08
N TYR A 39 1.58 12.38 -13.19
CA TYR A 39 0.36 11.77 -13.75
C TYR A 39 0.59 11.38 -15.20
N ASP A 40 1.10 12.30 -16.02
CA ASP A 40 1.38 12.00 -17.43
C ASP A 40 2.39 10.84 -17.58
N LEU A 41 3.44 10.81 -16.76
CA LEU A 41 4.42 9.75 -16.80
C LEU A 41 3.87 8.41 -16.32
N LEU A 42 3.21 8.35 -15.16
CA LEU A 42 2.80 7.10 -14.51
C LEU A 42 1.50 6.51 -15.07
N VAL A 43 0.58 7.35 -15.53
CA VAL A 43 -0.73 6.91 -16.04
C VAL A 43 -0.71 6.75 -17.55
N ASN A 44 -0.14 7.71 -18.28
CA ASN A 44 -0.24 7.73 -19.74
C ASN A 44 0.96 7.08 -20.46
N LYS A 45 2.16 7.11 -19.86
CA LYS A 45 3.41 6.73 -20.55
C LYS A 45 4.15 5.54 -19.96
N ALA A 46 3.90 5.18 -18.71
CA ALA A 46 4.64 4.13 -18.03
C ALA A 46 4.35 2.75 -18.66
N VAL A 47 5.41 1.95 -18.77
CA VAL A 47 5.34 0.56 -19.22
C VAL A 47 6.20 -0.27 -18.26
N TRP A 48 5.60 -1.31 -17.68
CA TRP A 48 6.24 -2.16 -16.68
C TRP A 48 6.46 -3.59 -17.19
N GLY A 49 6.75 -3.75 -18.48
CA GLY A 49 7.27 -5.02 -19.02
C GLY A 49 6.40 -6.26 -18.78
N ASN A 50 5.06 -6.13 -18.87
CA ASN A 50 4.09 -7.22 -18.69
C ASN A 50 4.17 -7.93 -17.32
N LEU A 51 4.55 -7.22 -16.26
CA LEU A 51 4.55 -7.79 -14.89
C LEU A 51 3.19 -8.31 -14.43
N ASN A 52 2.11 -7.82 -15.05
CA ASN A 52 0.74 -8.24 -14.80
C ASN A 52 0.27 -9.43 -15.65
N ASP A 53 1.07 -9.88 -16.63
CA ASP A 53 0.74 -11.06 -17.42
C ASP A 53 0.86 -12.34 -16.56
N PRO A 54 -0.21 -13.13 -16.41
CA PRO A 54 -0.18 -14.36 -15.62
C PRO A 54 0.86 -15.37 -16.10
N THR A 55 1.24 -15.34 -17.39
CA THR A 55 2.20 -16.26 -18.01
C THR A 55 3.66 -15.87 -17.79
N VAL A 56 3.94 -14.64 -17.36
CA VAL A 56 5.30 -14.11 -17.18
C VAL A 56 5.75 -14.30 -15.73
N THR A 57 6.84 -15.01 -15.45
CA THR A 57 7.38 -15.05 -14.07
C THR A 57 8.10 -13.74 -13.73
N VAL A 58 7.78 -13.15 -12.58
CA VAL A 58 8.47 -11.95 -12.08
C VAL A 58 9.77 -12.40 -11.41
N ASP A 59 10.92 -11.91 -11.88
CA ASP A 59 12.19 -12.19 -11.23
C ASP A 59 12.34 -11.45 -9.89
N ARG A 60 13.25 -11.92 -9.05
CA ARG A 60 13.46 -11.39 -7.69
C ARG A 60 13.78 -9.90 -7.66
N GLU A 61 14.56 -9.40 -8.61
CA GLU A 61 15.00 -8.00 -8.62
C GLU A 61 13.86 -7.08 -9.07
N SER A 62 13.11 -7.48 -10.10
CA SER A 62 11.90 -6.77 -10.52
C SER A 62 10.83 -6.77 -9.42
N TYR A 63 10.63 -7.89 -8.73
CA TYR A 63 9.75 -7.97 -7.57
C TYR A 63 10.17 -6.98 -6.48
N ARG A 64 11.45 -6.98 -6.09
CA ARG A 64 11.97 -6.08 -5.04
C ARG A 64 11.85 -4.61 -5.44
N ASN A 65 12.13 -4.27 -6.69
CA ASN A 65 12.09 -2.90 -7.18
C ASN A 65 10.65 -2.36 -7.33
N SER A 66 9.66 -3.24 -7.44
CA SER A 66 8.24 -2.85 -7.55
C SER A 66 7.76 -1.99 -6.38
N THR A 67 8.28 -2.20 -5.17
CA THR A 67 7.89 -1.43 -3.97
C THR A 67 8.16 0.06 -4.16
N MET A 68 9.35 0.43 -4.66
CA MET A 68 9.69 1.84 -4.90
C MET A 68 8.71 2.47 -5.90
N VAL A 69 8.35 1.74 -6.95
CA VAL A 69 7.44 2.21 -7.99
C VAL A 69 6.03 2.39 -7.44
N LYS A 70 5.49 1.38 -6.74
CA LYS A 70 4.18 1.46 -6.08
C LYS A 70 4.10 2.68 -5.16
N GLN A 71 5.15 2.94 -4.37
CA GLN A 71 5.21 4.11 -3.50
C GLN A 71 5.14 5.45 -4.26
N SER A 72 5.69 5.53 -5.47
CA SER A 72 5.50 6.71 -6.34
C SER A 72 4.04 6.89 -6.78
N TYR A 73 3.34 5.82 -7.13
CA TYR A 73 1.90 5.90 -7.43
C TYR A 73 1.10 6.38 -6.23
N MET A 74 1.34 5.82 -5.03
CA MET A 74 0.66 6.24 -3.80
C MET A 74 0.91 7.72 -3.47
N ARG A 75 2.16 8.18 -3.54
CA ARG A 75 2.48 9.59 -3.28
C ARG A 75 1.82 10.52 -4.29
N LEU A 76 1.71 10.11 -5.56
CA LEU A 76 0.96 10.87 -6.56
C LEU A 76 -0.54 10.90 -6.22
N ALA A 77 -1.14 9.76 -5.88
CA ALA A 77 -2.54 9.69 -5.53
C ALA A 77 -2.87 10.58 -4.32
N GLN A 78 -2.06 10.54 -3.26
CA GLN A 78 -2.24 11.42 -2.10
C GLN A 78 -2.11 12.91 -2.47
N ALA A 79 -1.14 13.28 -3.31
CA ALA A 79 -1.01 14.65 -3.78
C ALA A 79 -2.25 15.10 -4.57
N LEU A 80 -2.87 14.21 -5.36
CA LEU A 80 -4.10 14.48 -6.08
C LEU A 80 -5.31 14.62 -5.15
N ILE A 81 -5.40 13.85 -4.06
CA ILE A 81 -6.41 14.06 -3.01
C ILE A 81 -6.28 15.45 -2.43
N ASN A 82 -5.06 15.86 -2.06
CA ASN A 82 -4.79 17.16 -1.45
C ASN A 82 -5.07 18.33 -2.42
N GLU A 83 -5.02 18.07 -3.73
CA GLU A 83 -5.44 19.00 -4.78
C GLU A 83 -6.95 18.98 -5.08
N GLY A 84 -7.74 18.14 -4.40
CA GLY A 84 -9.17 17.98 -4.64
C GLY A 84 -9.53 17.18 -5.90
N LYS A 85 -8.59 16.41 -6.44
CA LYS A 85 -8.73 15.61 -7.67
C LYS A 85 -8.96 14.13 -7.36
N ALA A 86 -10.01 13.84 -6.59
CA ALA A 86 -10.35 12.49 -6.14
C ALA A 86 -10.43 11.46 -7.30
N ASP A 87 -11.15 11.79 -8.38
CA ASP A 87 -11.29 10.89 -9.54
C ASP A 87 -9.93 10.51 -10.15
N SER A 88 -9.00 11.48 -10.22
CA SER A 88 -7.65 11.22 -10.74
C SER A 88 -6.81 10.38 -9.77
N ALA A 89 -6.98 10.55 -8.45
CA ALA A 89 -6.31 9.72 -7.46
C ALA A 89 -6.72 8.25 -7.60
N VAL A 90 -8.02 7.98 -7.80
CA VAL A 90 -8.54 6.62 -8.05
C VAL A 90 -7.89 6.01 -9.29
N VAL A 91 -7.82 6.75 -10.40
CA VAL A 91 -7.17 6.28 -11.65
C VAL A 91 -5.71 5.92 -11.42
N VAL A 92 -4.97 6.72 -10.64
CA VAL A 92 -3.56 6.47 -10.33
C VAL A 92 -3.40 5.19 -9.52
N LEU A 93 -4.22 4.98 -8.49
CA LEU A 93 -4.18 3.76 -7.69
C LEU A 93 -4.58 2.53 -8.52
N ASP A 94 -5.64 2.62 -9.32
CA ASP A 94 -6.08 1.55 -10.22
C ASP A 94 -4.96 1.15 -11.18
N LYS A 95 -4.27 2.13 -11.78
CA LYS A 95 -3.13 1.85 -12.66
C LYS A 95 -1.99 1.15 -11.93
N SER A 96 -1.72 1.53 -10.67
CA SER A 96 -0.75 0.79 -9.87
C SER A 96 -1.17 -0.67 -9.67
N MET A 97 -2.46 -0.96 -9.46
CA MET A 97 -2.94 -2.34 -9.25
C MET A 97 -2.97 -3.13 -10.56
N GLU A 98 -3.26 -2.48 -11.68
CA GLU A 98 -3.20 -3.07 -13.02
C GLU A 98 -1.78 -3.56 -13.36
N PHE A 99 -0.76 -2.78 -13.02
CA PHE A 99 0.64 -3.14 -13.29
C PHE A 99 1.25 -4.08 -12.26
N PHE A 100 0.84 -3.96 -11.00
CA PHE A 100 1.38 -4.73 -9.88
C PHE A 100 0.24 -5.45 -9.14
N PRO A 101 -0.43 -6.43 -9.78
CA PRO A 101 -1.53 -7.15 -9.16
C PRO A 101 -1.04 -8.08 -8.03
N HIS A 102 -1.88 -8.31 -7.03
CA HIS A 102 -1.55 -9.05 -5.81
C HIS A 102 -1.06 -10.48 -6.09
N GLU A 103 -1.62 -11.13 -7.11
CA GLU A 103 -1.32 -12.50 -7.54
C GLU A 103 0.11 -12.63 -8.08
N LYS A 104 0.70 -11.52 -8.51
CA LYS A 104 2.05 -11.45 -9.10
C LYS A 104 3.04 -10.85 -8.13
N ILE A 105 2.62 -9.80 -7.43
CA ILE A 105 3.41 -9.03 -6.48
C ILE A 105 2.58 -8.90 -5.21
N THR A 106 2.86 -9.78 -4.26
CA THR A 106 2.09 -9.88 -3.02
C THR A 106 2.04 -8.54 -2.30
N PHE A 107 0.85 -8.20 -1.84
CA PHE A 107 0.63 -7.00 -1.06
C PHE A 107 1.13 -7.20 0.38
N ASP A 108 1.73 -6.15 0.91
CA ASP A 108 2.26 -6.07 2.27
C ASP A 108 1.67 -4.82 2.96
N TYR A 109 2.09 -4.56 4.19
CA TYR A 109 1.60 -3.42 4.97
C TYR A 109 1.84 -2.06 4.30
N TYR A 110 2.78 -1.95 3.35
CA TYR A 110 3.01 -0.72 2.60
C TYR A 110 1.84 -0.35 1.67
N MET A 111 0.91 -1.28 1.45
CA MET A 111 -0.31 -1.07 0.67
C MET A 111 -1.47 -0.51 1.49
N LEU A 112 -1.35 -0.42 2.83
CA LEU A 112 -2.38 0.20 3.68
C LEU A 112 -2.85 1.58 3.19
N PRO A 113 -1.96 2.50 2.74
CA PRO A 113 -2.40 3.80 2.24
C PRO A 113 -3.29 3.74 0.99
N TRP A 114 -3.29 2.64 0.20
CA TRP A 114 -4.19 2.54 -0.94
C TRP A 114 -5.64 2.48 -0.48
N ALA A 115 -5.95 1.72 0.57
CA ALA A 115 -7.29 1.66 1.13
C ALA A 115 -7.71 3.02 1.71
N GLU A 116 -6.80 3.69 2.45
CA GLU A 116 -7.04 5.03 3.00
C GLU A 116 -7.36 6.03 1.90
N ILE A 117 -6.52 6.12 0.86
CA ILE A 117 -6.70 7.05 -0.26
C ILE A 117 -7.97 6.72 -1.06
N TYR A 118 -8.33 5.45 -1.24
CA TYR A 118 -9.61 5.09 -1.87
C TYR A 118 -10.81 5.58 -1.05
N PHE A 119 -10.78 5.47 0.28
CA PHE A 119 -11.82 6.05 1.14
C PHE A 119 -11.85 7.57 1.04
N GLU A 120 -10.69 8.24 1.09
CA GLU A 120 -10.57 9.70 0.93
C GLU A 120 -11.10 10.17 -0.43
N ALA A 121 -10.91 9.38 -1.48
CA ALA A 121 -11.46 9.63 -2.82
C ALA A 121 -12.95 9.33 -2.96
N GLY A 122 -13.60 8.74 -1.95
CA GLY A 122 -14.98 8.25 -2.02
C GLY A 122 -15.17 6.93 -2.78
N ALA A 123 -14.09 6.28 -3.20
CA ALA A 123 -14.10 4.97 -3.88
C ALA A 123 -14.22 3.81 -2.88
N ARG A 124 -15.30 3.82 -2.10
CA ARG A 124 -15.53 2.94 -0.94
C ARG A 124 -15.41 1.45 -1.26
N GLU A 125 -16.03 0.98 -2.33
CA GLU A 125 -15.99 -0.44 -2.73
C GLU A 125 -14.55 -0.93 -2.97
N LYS A 126 -13.72 -0.10 -3.61
CA LYS A 126 -12.30 -0.41 -3.87
C LYS A 126 -11.47 -0.42 -2.59
N ALA A 127 -11.78 0.48 -1.66
CA ALA A 127 -11.13 0.50 -0.35
C ALA A 127 -11.44 -0.79 0.43
N VAL A 128 -12.70 -1.23 0.43
CA VAL A 128 -13.12 -2.50 1.04
C VAL A 128 -12.45 -3.71 0.38
N GLU A 129 -12.36 -3.74 -0.95
CA GLU A 129 -11.66 -4.80 -1.67
C GLU A 129 -10.18 -4.87 -1.30
N MET A 130 -9.52 -3.71 -1.19
CA MET A 130 -8.13 -3.62 -0.73
C MET A 130 -7.97 -4.15 0.70
N ILE A 131 -8.88 -3.78 1.61
CA ILE A 131 -8.88 -4.28 2.99
C ILE A 131 -9.03 -5.80 3.00
N ARG A 132 -9.98 -6.35 2.25
CA ARG A 132 -10.22 -7.81 2.19
C ARG A 132 -9.02 -8.57 1.61
N THR A 133 -8.38 -8.02 0.59
CA THR A 133 -7.17 -8.61 -0.02
C THR A 133 -6.02 -8.65 1.00
N LEU A 134 -5.78 -7.54 1.69
CA LEU A 134 -4.73 -7.46 2.71
C LEU A 134 -5.03 -8.37 3.90
N SER A 135 -6.24 -8.31 4.45
CA SER A 135 -6.60 -9.11 5.62
C SER A 135 -6.57 -10.61 5.32
N GLY A 136 -7.07 -11.03 4.16
CA GLY A 136 -7.00 -12.42 3.71
C GLY A 136 -5.57 -12.95 3.70
N ARG A 137 -4.66 -12.22 3.06
CA ARG A 137 -3.23 -12.57 3.03
C ARG A 137 -2.61 -12.68 4.41
N TYR A 138 -2.87 -11.72 5.31
CA TYR A 138 -2.30 -11.73 6.66
C TYR A 138 -2.93 -12.82 7.57
N LEU A 139 -4.20 -13.17 7.34
CA LEU A 139 -4.84 -14.30 8.01
C LEU A 139 -4.28 -15.65 7.54
N GLU A 140 -3.99 -15.78 6.25
CA GLU A 140 -3.31 -16.97 5.69
C GLU A 140 -1.91 -17.15 6.28
N ASP A 141 -1.13 -16.06 6.38
CA ASP A 141 0.16 -16.02 7.05
C ASP A 141 0.05 -16.53 8.50
N LEU A 142 -0.90 -15.99 9.29
CA LEU A 142 -1.12 -16.42 10.69
C LEU A 142 -1.57 -17.87 10.81
N ALA A 143 -2.45 -18.33 9.90
CA ALA A 143 -2.86 -19.72 9.83
C ALA A 143 -1.68 -20.64 9.50
N TYR A 144 -0.75 -20.20 8.65
CA TYR A 144 0.47 -20.95 8.37
C TYR A 144 1.38 -21.01 9.60
N TYR A 145 1.67 -19.87 10.23
CA TYR A 145 2.58 -19.80 11.38
C TYR A 145 2.05 -20.63 12.58
N SER A 146 0.75 -20.57 12.86
CA SER A 146 0.12 -21.33 13.95
C SER A 146 0.10 -22.84 13.75
N ASN A 147 0.19 -23.32 12.50
CA ASN A 147 0.25 -24.75 12.18
C ASN A 147 1.68 -25.32 12.15
N LEU A 148 2.70 -24.47 12.33
CA LEU A 148 4.09 -24.94 12.39
C LEU A 148 4.39 -25.60 13.75
N PRO A 149 5.25 -26.62 13.79
CA PRO A 149 5.81 -27.11 15.04
C PRO A 149 6.46 -25.98 15.84
N ASP A 150 6.37 -25.99 17.18
CA ASP A 150 6.84 -24.91 18.07
C ASP A 150 8.24 -24.39 17.75
N LYS A 151 9.17 -25.30 17.43
CA LYS A 151 10.56 -24.96 17.06
C LYS A 151 10.67 -24.05 15.82
N PHE A 152 9.69 -24.11 14.93
CA PHE A 152 9.62 -23.32 13.70
C PHE A 152 8.72 -22.10 13.87
N ALA A 153 7.63 -22.21 14.63
CA ALA A 153 6.73 -21.10 14.93
C ALA A 153 7.50 -19.91 15.55
N ALA A 154 8.45 -20.19 16.45
CA ALA A 154 9.28 -19.16 17.08
C ALA A 154 10.10 -18.30 16.09
N TYR A 155 10.40 -18.78 14.88
CA TYR A 155 11.08 -17.95 13.86
C TYR A 155 10.16 -16.89 13.25
N TYR A 156 8.84 -17.05 13.40
CA TYR A 156 7.83 -16.18 12.81
C TYR A 156 7.16 -15.27 13.85
N ASP A 157 7.63 -15.21 15.10
CA ASP A 157 7.04 -14.36 16.15
C ASP A 157 6.90 -12.90 15.69
N GLN A 158 7.93 -12.35 15.04
CA GLN A 158 7.89 -10.98 14.52
C GLN A 158 6.89 -10.84 13.37
N ASN A 159 6.80 -11.84 12.48
CA ASN A 159 5.84 -11.85 11.38
C ASN A 159 4.40 -11.96 11.89
N SER A 160 4.14 -12.77 12.91
CA SER A 160 2.84 -12.89 13.56
C SER A 160 2.42 -11.57 14.22
N GLN A 161 3.35 -10.90 14.91
CA GLN A 161 3.08 -9.58 15.50
C GLN A 161 2.78 -8.52 14.44
N GLU A 162 3.52 -8.51 13.33
CA GLU A 162 3.23 -7.61 12.19
C GLU A 162 1.84 -7.90 11.62
N ALA A 163 1.52 -9.17 11.36
CA ALA A 163 0.24 -9.57 10.81
C ALA A 163 -0.93 -9.15 11.70
N LEU A 164 -0.82 -9.38 13.01
CA LEU A 164 -1.82 -8.93 13.99
C LEU A 164 -1.97 -7.40 14.00
N ALA A 165 -0.86 -6.65 13.98
CA ALA A 165 -0.90 -5.20 13.97
C ALA A 165 -1.56 -4.66 12.69
N VAL A 166 -1.29 -5.29 11.54
CA VAL A 166 -1.93 -4.92 10.27
C VAL A 166 -3.43 -5.22 10.31
N LEU A 167 -3.85 -6.40 10.79
CA LEU A 167 -5.27 -6.73 10.94
C LEU A 167 -6.01 -5.74 11.84
N GLN A 168 -5.41 -5.37 12.97
CA GLN A 168 -5.96 -4.35 13.86
C GLN A 168 -6.09 -2.99 13.15
N ARG A 169 -5.08 -2.57 12.39
CA ARG A 169 -5.13 -1.31 11.62
C ARG A 169 -6.21 -1.35 10.54
N LEU A 170 -6.38 -2.47 9.85
CA LEU A 170 -7.42 -2.66 8.83
C LEU A 170 -8.83 -2.59 9.45
N SER A 171 -9.03 -3.24 10.60
CA SER A 171 -10.30 -3.16 11.35
C SER A 171 -10.61 -1.71 11.78
N GLN A 172 -9.62 -1.03 12.37
CA GLN A 172 -9.76 0.37 12.74
C GLN A 172 -10.12 1.26 11.54
N MET A 173 -9.42 1.07 10.41
CA MET A 173 -9.68 1.83 9.18
C MET A 173 -11.09 1.58 8.65
N ALA A 174 -11.56 0.33 8.65
CA ALA A 174 -12.93 -0.02 8.28
C ALA A 174 -13.94 0.70 9.21
N SER A 175 -13.73 0.64 10.52
CA SER A 175 -14.61 1.30 11.50
C SER A 175 -14.62 2.83 11.36
N GLU A 176 -13.46 3.47 11.19
CA GLU A 176 -13.31 4.92 11.02
C GLU A 176 -14.08 5.42 9.79
N ASN A 177 -14.17 4.57 8.76
CA ASN A 177 -14.91 4.86 7.54
C ASN A 177 -16.36 4.34 7.58
N GLY A 178 -16.84 3.80 8.71
CA GLY A 178 -18.22 3.32 8.86
C GLY A 178 -18.52 1.96 8.22
N GLU A 179 -17.49 1.18 7.86
CA GLU A 179 -17.63 -0.22 7.43
C GLU A 179 -17.71 -1.16 8.63
N THR A 180 -18.76 -0.99 9.45
CA THR A 180 -18.88 -1.68 10.75
C THR A 180 -18.96 -3.20 10.62
N GLU A 181 -19.64 -3.71 9.57
CA GLU A 181 -19.70 -5.17 9.33
C GLU A 181 -18.32 -5.75 9.05
N LEU A 182 -17.55 -5.10 8.16
CA LEU A 182 -16.18 -5.50 7.86
C LEU A 182 -15.25 -5.38 9.07
N ALA A 183 -15.39 -4.31 9.86
CA ALA A 183 -14.61 -4.15 11.08
C ALA A 183 -14.87 -5.29 12.08
N ASN A 184 -16.14 -5.63 12.31
CA ASN A 184 -16.52 -6.75 13.18
C ASN A 184 -15.99 -8.09 12.66
N GLU A 185 -16.09 -8.35 11.35
CA GLU A 185 -15.52 -9.56 10.73
C GLU A 185 -14.01 -9.67 11.02
N LEU A 186 -13.27 -8.56 10.89
CA LEU A 186 -11.83 -8.51 11.12
C LEU A 186 -11.48 -8.67 12.60
N ASP A 187 -12.25 -8.05 13.51
CA ASP A 187 -12.06 -8.18 14.95
C ASP A 187 -12.31 -9.62 15.42
N GLU A 188 -13.35 -10.27 14.93
CA GLU A 188 -13.63 -11.67 15.22
C GLU A 188 -12.49 -12.58 14.73
N ALA A 189 -12.03 -12.38 13.49
CA ALA A 189 -10.92 -13.14 12.94
C ALA A 189 -9.62 -12.91 13.73
N PHE A 190 -9.33 -11.67 14.11
CA PHE A 190 -8.20 -11.31 14.95
C PHE A 190 -8.25 -12.02 16.31
N MET A 191 -9.40 -11.99 16.99
CA MET A 191 -9.58 -12.64 18.29
C MET A 191 -9.43 -14.16 18.19
N GLN A 192 -9.93 -14.79 17.13
CA GLN A 192 -9.72 -16.22 16.88
C GLN A 192 -8.23 -16.56 16.73
N GLN A 193 -7.48 -15.76 15.96
CA GLN A 193 -6.04 -15.96 15.78
C GLN A 193 -5.27 -15.77 17.09
N MET A 194 -5.61 -14.76 17.90
CA MET A 194 -4.99 -14.57 19.23
C MET A 194 -5.19 -15.79 20.14
N GLN A 195 -6.39 -16.38 20.14
CA GLN A 195 -6.68 -17.59 20.92
C GLN A 195 -5.86 -18.79 20.44
N LEU A 196 -5.75 -18.99 19.12
CA LEU A 196 -4.94 -20.07 18.54
C LEU A 196 -3.46 -19.96 18.91
N MET A 197 -2.94 -18.73 19.00
CA MET A 197 -1.56 -18.46 19.39
C MET A 197 -1.34 -18.44 20.91
N GLY A 198 -2.38 -18.71 21.71
CA GLY A 198 -2.26 -18.81 23.18
C GLY A 198 -2.11 -17.48 23.91
N TYR A 199 -2.42 -16.35 23.25
CA TYR A 199 -2.55 -15.06 23.92
C TYR A 199 -3.85 -15.05 24.74
N ARG A 200 -3.76 -14.68 26.02
CA ARG A 200 -4.89 -14.56 26.95
C ARG A 200 -5.31 -13.11 27.11
#